data_AF-A0A9E0IH58-F1
#
_entry.id   AF-A0A9E0IH58-F1
#
_cell.length_a   1.000
_cell.length_b   1.000
_cell.length_c   1.000
_cell.angle_alpha   90.00
_cell.angle_beta   90.00
_cell.angle_gamma   90.00
#
_symmetry.space_group_name_H-M   'P 1'
#
loop_
_entity.id
_entity.type
_entity.pdbx_description
1 polymer ?
#
loop_
_entity_poly.entity_id
_entity_poly.type
_entity_poly.pdbx_seq_one_letter_code
_entity_poly.pdbx_strand_id
1 'polypeptide(L)'
;MHLHILGICGTFMGGLAALAREAGHQVTGCDAGVYPPMSDQLRALGIDLIEGYGTEQLSLKPDVFVVGNVVSRARLADGSAKYPLMEAILDAGLAYTSGP
;
A
#
# COMPACT_ATOMS: atom_id res chain seq x y z
N MET A 1 -8.60 12.57 4.04
CA MET A 1 -7.99 11.97 2.85
C MET A 1 -7.96 10.46 3.03
N HIS A 2 -8.08 9.73 1.93
CA HIS A 2 -7.88 8.29 1.84
C HIS A 2 -6.48 8.00 1.31
N LEU A 3 -5.62 7.46 2.17
CA LEU A 3 -4.29 7.00 1.82
C LEU A 3 -4.31 5.49 1.56
N HIS A 4 -3.68 5.07 0.47
CA HIS A 4 -3.43 3.65 0.24
C HIS A 4 -1.93 3.36 0.25
N ILE A 5 -1.47 2.56 1.21
CA ILE A 5 -0.04 2.32 1.46
C ILE A 5 0.38 0.99 0.86
N LEU A 6 1.34 1.01 -0.07
CA LEU A 6 1.94 -0.18 -0.66
C LEU A 6 3.17 -0.61 0.16
N GLY A 7 3.18 -1.84 0.66
CA GLY A 7 4.20 -2.35 1.59
C GLY A 7 3.91 -1.97 3.04
N ILE A 8 2.65 -1.95 3.44
CA ILE A 8 2.19 -1.42 4.73
C ILE A 8 2.67 -2.25 5.94
N CYS A 9 3.02 -3.53 5.76
CA CYS A 9 3.46 -4.38 6.86
C CYS A 9 4.95 -4.20 7.20
N GLY A 10 5.69 -3.37 6.46
CA GLY A 10 7.03 -2.94 6.87
C GLY A 10 6.97 -2.08 8.13
N THR A 11 7.92 -2.24 9.06
CA THR A 11 7.90 -1.56 10.38
C THR A 11 7.70 -0.04 10.28
N PHE A 12 8.42 0.62 9.38
CA PHE A 12 8.29 2.06 9.16
C PHE A 12 6.93 2.42 8.54
N MET A 13 6.51 1.69 7.52
CA MET A 13 5.26 1.94 6.80
C MET A 13 4.03 1.70 7.69
N GLY A 14 4.08 0.70 8.57
CA GLY A 14 3.04 0.43 9.57
C GLY A 14 2.94 1.53 10.62
N GLY A 15 4.09 2.07 11.07
CA GLY A 15 4.11 3.25 11.94
C GLY A 15 3.54 4.49 11.26
N LEU A 16 3.90 4.73 9.99
CA LEU A 16 3.34 5.80 9.18
C LEU A 16 1.81 5.66 9.03
N ALA A 17 1.33 4.44 8.79
CA ALA A 17 -0.08 4.12 8.69
C ALA A 17 -0.84 4.44 9.99
N ALA A 18 -0.26 4.08 11.14
CA ALA A 18 -0.82 4.39 12.45
C ALA A 18 -0.91 5.91 12.69
N LEU A 19 0.16 6.65 12.41
CA LEU A 19 0.18 8.11 12.54
C LEU A 19 -0.84 8.79 11.61
N ALA A 20 -0.93 8.34 10.35
CA ALA A 20 -1.92 8.87 9.41
C ALA A 20 -3.36 8.58 9.88
N ARG A 21 -3.59 7.41 10.48
CA ARG A 21 -4.89 7.05 11.05
C ARG A 21 -5.25 7.92 12.25
N GLU A 22 -4.30 8.15 13.16
CA GLU A 22 -4.46 9.05 14.31
C GLU A 22 -4.69 10.52 13.88
N ALA A 23 -4.07 10.95 12.78
CA ALA A 23 -4.31 12.25 12.16
C ALA A 23 -5.70 12.39 11.51
N GLY A 24 -6.55 11.35 11.56
CA GLY A 24 -7.92 11.37 11.05
C GLY A 24 -8.04 11.02 9.57
N HIS A 25 -7.00 10.46 8.96
CA HIS A 25 -7.09 9.95 7.58
C HIS A 25 -7.75 8.56 7.54
N GLN A 26 -8.39 8.26 6.42
CA GLN A 26 -8.74 6.89 6.08
C GLN A 26 -7.48 6.23 5.54
N VAL A 27 -7.10 5.09 6.10
CA VAL A 27 -5.88 4.38 5.69
C VAL A 27 -6.27 2.97 5.31
N THR A 28 -5.88 2.58 4.11
CA THR A 28 -5.86 1.19 3.68
C THR A 28 -4.45 0.85 3.21
N GLY A 29 -4.11 -0.42 3.11
CA GLY A 29 -2.80 -0.79 2.58
C GLY A 29 -2.72 -2.21 2.09
N CYS A 30 -1.63 -2.50 1.40
CA CYS A 30 -1.38 -3.82 0.88
C CYS A 30 0.06 -4.28 1.12
N ASP A 31 0.26 -5.58 1.21
CA ASP A 31 1.59 -6.18 1.29
C ASP A 31 1.60 -7.60 0.69
N ALA A 32 2.77 -8.10 0.30
CA ALA A 32 2.94 -9.47 -0.19
C ALA A 32 2.64 -10.51 0.89
N GLY A 33 2.80 -10.14 2.17
CA GLY A 33 2.43 -10.98 3.29
C GLY A 33 1.73 -10.17 4.37
N VAL A 34 0.47 -10.49 4.63
CA VAL A 34 -0.32 -9.89 5.70
C VAL A 34 -0.41 -10.90 6.85
N TYR A 35 0.48 -10.80 7.83
CA TYR A 35 0.57 -11.76 8.92
C TYR A 35 0.83 -11.11 10.30
N PRO A 36 0.46 -11.79 11.41
CA PRO A 36 0.74 -11.32 12.76
C PRO A 36 2.24 -11.21 13.06
N PRO A 37 2.68 -10.25 13.90
CA PRO A 37 1.87 -9.37 14.75
C PRO A 37 1.47 -8.05 14.08
N MET A 38 2.08 -7.69 12.95
CA MET A 38 1.87 -6.37 12.33
C MET A 38 0.44 -6.23 11.76
N SER A 39 -0.10 -7.28 11.15
CA SER A 39 -1.47 -7.26 10.63
C SER A 39 -2.51 -6.95 11.71
N ASP A 40 -2.32 -7.52 12.89
CA ASP A 40 -3.29 -7.42 13.98
C ASP A 40 -3.23 -6.04 14.63
N GLN A 41 -2.03 -5.47 14.75
CA GLN A 41 -1.84 -4.09 15.19
C GLN A 41 -2.54 -3.08 14.26
N LEU A 42 -2.32 -3.21 12.96
CA LEU A 42 -2.92 -2.29 11.98
C LEU A 42 -4.45 -2.46 11.92
N ARG A 43 -4.95 -3.70 11.96
CA ARG A 43 -6.40 -3.96 12.02
C ARG A 43 -7.04 -3.42 13.30
N ALA A 44 -6.34 -3.50 14.45
CA ALA A 44 -6.82 -2.92 15.71
C ALA A 44 -6.95 -1.39 15.65
N LEU A 45 -6.17 -0.73 14.79
CA LEU A 45 -6.30 0.71 14.49
C LEU A 45 -7.40 1.02 13.45
N GLY A 46 -8.11 -0.01 12.97
CA GLY A 46 -9.15 0.12 11.95
C GLY A 46 -8.59 0.40 10.55
N ILE A 47 -7.42 -0.16 10.24
CA ILE A 47 -6.77 -0.06 8.93
C ILE A 47 -7.06 -1.35 8.14
N ASP A 48 -7.65 -1.20 6.96
CA ASP A 48 -7.93 -2.33 6.08
C ASP A 48 -6.68 -2.78 5.33
N LEU A 49 -6.40 -4.08 5.38
CA LEU A 49 -5.22 -4.70 4.78
C LEU A 49 -5.63 -5.64 3.65
N ILE A 50 -4.95 -5.53 2.51
CA ILE A 50 -5.14 -6.36 1.33
C ILE A 50 -3.85 -7.15 1.07
N GLU A 51 -3.99 -8.44 0.81
CA GLU A 51 -2.84 -9.26 0.45
C GLU A 51 -2.52 -9.14 -1.04
N GLY A 52 -1.25 -8.98 -1.37
CA GLY A 52 -0.74 -8.81 -2.72
C GLY A 52 -0.82 -7.38 -3.26
N TYR A 53 -0.35 -7.21 -4.50
CA TYR A 53 -0.26 -5.92 -5.21
C TYR A 53 -1.08 -5.96 -6.51
N GLY A 54 -2.35 -6.35 -6.38
CA GLY A 54 -3.27 -6.51 -7.50
C GLY A 54 -3.89 -5.19 -7.97
N THR A 55 -4.27 -5.14 -9.25
CA THR A 55 -4.82 -3.93 -9.89
C THR A 55 -6.25 -3.61 -9.45
N GLU A 56 -6.97 -4.58 -8.89
CA GLU A 56 -8.30 -4.40 -8.31
C GLU A 56 -8.32 -3.34 -7.21
N GLN A 57 -7.18 -3.10 -6.57
CA GLN A 57 -7.02 -2.08 -5.52
C GLN A 57 -7.20 -0.65 -6.05
N LEU A 58 -7.14 -0.43 -7.37
CA LEU A 58 -7.51 0.87 -7.97
C LEU A 58 -8.98 1.24 -7.72
N SER A 59 -9.86 0.25 -7.51
CA SER A 59 -11.27 0.48 -7.20
C SER A 59 -11.50 1.18 -5.85
N LEU A 60 -10.50 1.13 -4.95
CA LEU A 60 -10.51 1.84 -3.67
C LEU A 60 -10.54 3.36 -3.84
N LYS A 61 -10.03 3.87 -4.98
CA LYS A 61 -9.97 5.30 -5.32
C LYS A 61 -9.38 6.17 -4.17
N PRO A 62 -8.19 5.83 -3.66
CA PRO A 62 -7.54 6.67 -2.67
C PRO A 62 -7.16 8.03 -3.27
N ASP A 63 -7.06 9.03 -2.41
CA ASP A 63 -6.58 10.37 -2.81
C ASP A 63 -5.09 10.34 -3.17
N VAL A 64 -4.29 9.47 -2.52
CA VAL A 64 -2.87 9.28 -2.82
C VAL A 64 -2.41 7.88 -2.45
N PHE A 65 -1.53 7.33 -3.29
CA PHE A 65 -0.80 6.09 -3.02
C PHE A 65 0.54 6.39 -2.36
N VAL A 66 0.82 5.79 -1.20
CA VAL A 66 2.12 5.91 -0.53
C VAL A 66 2.93 4.66 -0.82
N VAL A 67 4.03 4.82 -1.54
CA VAL A 67 4.84 3.71 -2.06
C VAL A 67 6.02 3.44 -1.14
N GLY A 68 6.02 2.26 -0.52
CA GLY A 68 7.15 1.76 0.28
C GLY A 68 8.31 1.30 -0.59
N ASN A 69 9.53 1.33 -0.04
CA ASN A 69 10.78 1.03 -0.75
C ASN A 69 10.84 -0.38 -1.38
N VAL A 70 10.03 -1.34 -0.90
CA VAL A 70 9.99 -2.70 -1.47
C VAL A 70 9.39 -2.73 -2.87
N VAL A 71 8.55 -1.76 -3.21
CA VAL A 71 7.87 -1.70 -4.50
C VAL A 71 8.78 -1.07 -5.54
N SER A 72 8.87 -1.74 -6.69
CA SER A 72 9.66 -1.28 -7.83
C SER A 72 8.95 -1.58 -9.14
N ARG A 73 9.51 -1.13 -10.26
CA ARG A 73 9.04 -1.45 -11.61
C ARG A 73 9.71 -2.69 -12.21
N ALA A 74 10.30 -3.54 -11.35
CA ALA A 74 10.98 -4.75 -11.80
C ALA A 74 10.00 -5.71 -12.48
N ARG A 75 10.45 -6.36 -13.54
CA ARG A 75 9.71 -7.41 -14.25
C ARG A 75 10.27 -8.78 -13.88
N LEU A 76 9.38 -9.77 -13.84
CA LEU A 76 9.75 -11.17 -13.70
C LEU A 76 10.32 -11.71 -15.03
N ALA A 77 10.89 -12.92 -15.01
CA ALA A 77 11.52 -13.53 -16.17
C ALA A 77 10.54 -13.75 -17.35
N ASP A 78 9.25 -13.88 -17.06
CA ASP A 78 8.17 -14.00 -18.04
C ASP A 78 7.71 -12.64 -18.62
N GLY A 79 8.33 -11.53 -18.19
CA GLY A 79 8.01 -10.18 -18.63
C GLY A 79 6.86 -9.51 -17.86
N SER A 80 6.17 -10.22 -16.96
CA SER A 80 5.12 -9.66 -16.11
C SER A 80 5.70 -8.71 -15.06
N ALA A 81 4.92 -7.71 -14.64
CA ALA A 81 5.35 -6.79 -13.59
C ALA A 81 5.32 -7.48 -12.23
N LYS A 82 6.41 -7.36 -11.44
CA LYS A 82 6.45 -7.90 -10.07
C LYS A 82 5.41 -7.23 -9.17
N TYR A 83 5.10 -5.96 -9.43
CA TYR A 83 4.09 -5.18 -8.71
C TYR A 83 3.07 -4.60 -9.70
N PRO A 84 2.07 -5.38 -10.13
CA PRO A 84 1.08 -4.94 -11.13
C PRO A 84 0.36 -3.64 -10.75
N LEU A 85 0.03 -3.48 -9.46
CA LEU A 85 -0.58 -2.25 -8.94
C LEU A 85 0.29 -1.01 -9.21
N MET A 86 1.62 -1.12 -9.12
CA MET A 86 2.51 0.03 -9.35
C MET A 86 2.46 0.51 -10.80
N GLU A 87 2.50 -0.42 -11.77
CA GLU A 87 2.35 -0.05 -13.19
C GLU A 87 0.96 0.54 -13.44
N ALA A 88 -0.09 -0.02 -12.85
CA ALA A 88 -1.46 0.48 -13.03
C ALA A 88 -1.68 1.89 -12.44
N ILE A 89 -1.04 2.23 -11.31
CA ILE A 89 -1.02 3.59 -10.75
C ILE A 89 -0.37 4.57 -11.72
N LEU A 90 0.77 4.19 -12.33
CA LEU A 90 1.49 5.01 -13.30
C LEU A 90 0.70 5.19 -14.59
N ASP A 91 0.16 4.11 -15.14
CA ASP A 91 -0.62 4.13 -16.38
C ASP A 91 -1.88 4.98 -16.26
N ALA A 92 -2.52 4.98 -15.08
CA ALA A 92 -3.68 5.80 -14.77
C ALA A 92 -3.34 7.25 -14.36
N GLY A 93 -2.05 7.59 -14.20
CA GLY A 93 -1.61 8.93 -13.79
C GLY A 93 -2.11 9.34 -12.40
N LEU A 94 -2.30 8.38 -11.49
CA LEU A 94 -2.83 8.64 -10.15
C LEU A 94 -1.77 9.27 -9.25
N ALA A 95 -2.21 10.04 -8.25
CA ALA A 95 -1.31 10.69 -7.31
C ALA A 95 -0.59 9.64 -6.44
N TYR A 96 0.75 9.70 -6.41
CA TYR A 96 1.56 8.87 -5.54
C TYR A 96 2.71 9.65 -4.92
N THR A 97 3.18 9.20 -3.76
CA THR A 97 4.35 9.74 -3.05
C THR A 97 5.12 8.59 -2.40
N SER A 98 6.39 8.82 -2.05
CA SER A 98 7.12 7.91 -1.16
C SER A 98 6.75 8.16 0.31
N GLY A 99 7.08 7.21 1.17
CA GLY A 99 7.27 7.53 2.59
C GLY A 99 8.39 8.58 2.79
N PRO A 100 8.42 9.27 3.94
CA PRO A 100 9.50 10.21 4.29
C PRO A 100 10.85 9.53 4.48
#